data_AF-A0A9X3EPL6-F1
#
_entry.id   AF-A0A9X3EPL6-F1
#
_cell.length_a   1.000
_cell.length_b   1.000
_cell.length_c   1.000
_cell.angle_alpha   90.00
_cell.angle_beta   90.00
_cell.angle_gamma   90.00
#
_symmetry.space_group_name_H-M   'P 1'
#
loop_
_entity.id
_entity.type
_entity.pdbx_description
1 polymer ?
#
loop_
_entity_poly.entity_id
_entity_poly.type
_entity_poly.pdbx_seq_one_letter_code
_entity_poly.pdbx_strand_id
1 'polypeptide(L)'
;MQAAFPDVPKDSSDRHVAPAKSTQIMVETHGLLDALMVDDPAAAYALSLREQGTFLDYQLFGDEIAVEAPPGVSTAFPANRGDPMAPGAYVVHTGDKVRVPYLADPFAAGIALRGPLGELTRMFDGTWPDVQSLRLRLRRTGGGEPQLTVGAGAAPIEIGLPPATIVQLRISAALRPADLEQTWVWSLIKDLAPPEALEELRALATGGGHWMLTPFRTLELVHAVQKPLRAPKVESASLARVADGTFVDYSDIHIDLDAHSTGIVDVTAEWTDEVDTGGEHRVIARTGHAFQVRVAYDDVAGVFPVAPDPCAEPAPPRTRQEIGDTRHHVVKLRATGTTRFREYFPRELWLDEQNLTRTGELSQEMHIVSTRAPEPPRIAYMLPTFEWKDVGELERHRIGGGLRIYLERPWFSTGEGEQLAVLIAAPDLMMSDADNKYISRWGHDPIWRPSSPDALASQLTAAHLFRADGPLVVVPNKPDLQVTAIAFHVYFSSERGLWFCDIELDPGAAYFPFVRLALARYQQHSLPGRELSRVIQADFAQ
;
A
#
# COMPACT_ATOMS: atom_id res chain seq x y z
N MET A 1 -12.67 -18.10 -35.37
CA MET A 1 -12.36 -18.92 -34.19
C MET A 1 -11.32 -18.15 -33.41
N GLN A 2 -11.75 -17.42 -32.37
CA GLN A 2 -10.90 -16.55 -31.56
C GLN A 2 -9.86 -17.42 -30.85
N ALA A 3 -8.58 -17.30 -31.23
CA ALA A 3 -7.50 -17.70 -30.34
C ALA A 3 -7.36 -16.58 -29.30
N ALA A 4 -8.22 -16.63 -28.29
CA ALA A 4 -7.86 -16.07 -27.00
C ALA A 4 -6.53 -16.73 -26.62
N PHE A 5 -5.50 -15.94 -26.33
CA PHE A 5 -4.37 -16.45 -25.58
C PHE A 5 -4.96 -16.98 -24.28
N PRO A 6 -5.03 -18.30 -24.06
CA PRO A 6 -5.62 -18.79 -22.84
C PRO A 6 -4.68 -18.38 -21.70
N ASP A 7 -5.28 -17.73 -20.70
CA ASP A 7 -4.79 -17.51 -19.34
C ASP A 7 -4.32 -18.81 -18.67
N VAL A 8 -3.26 -19.43 -19.19
CA VAL A 8 -2.54 -20.47 -18.46
C VAL A 8 -1.29 -19.79 -17.94
N PRO A 9 -1.10 -19.70 -16.61
CA PRO A 9 0.19 -19.37 -16.03
C PRO A 9 1.24 -20.23 -16.72
N LYS A 10 2.15 -19.62 -17.50
CA LYS A 10 3.26 -20.37 -18.06
C LYS A 10 4.13 -20.80 -16.88
N ASP A 11 4.02 -22.06 -16.47
CA ASP A 11 4.81 -22.61 -15.35
C ASP A 11 6.32 -22.56 -15.62
N SER A 12 6.68 -22.41 -16.91
CA SER A 12 8.05 -22.15 -17.33
C SER A 12 8.13 -21.23 -18.55
N SER A 13 9.25 -20.52 -18.66
CA SER A 13 9.65 -19.76 -19.84
C SER A 13 11.02 -20.26 -20.30
N ASP A 14 11.06 -20.80 -21.51
CA ASP A 14 12.27 -21.35 -22.09
C ASP A 14 12.88 -20.37 -23.10
N ARG A 15 14.22 -20.28 -23.09
CA ARG A 15 15.02 -19.50 -24.04
C ARG A 15 16.21 -20.32 -24.51
N HIS A 16 16.51 -20.24 -25.79
CA HIS A 16 17.74 -20.81 -26.34
C HIS A 16 18.84 -19.76 -26.32
N VAL A 17 20.00 -20.15 -25.81
CA VAL A 17 21.23 -19.37 -25.90
C VAL A 17 22.15 -20.09 -26.88
N ALA A 18 22.66 -19.35 -27.85
CA ALA A 18 23.53 -19.86 -28.90
C ALA A 18 24.87 -19.10 -28.87
N PRO A 19 25.94 -19.70 -29.42
CA PRO A 19 27.23 -19.01 -29.58
C PRO A 19 27.08 -17.75 -30.41
N ALA A 20 27.98 -16.79 -30.23
CA ALA A 20 27.96 -15.57 -31.04
C ALA A 20 28.16 -15.90 -32.53
N LYS A 21 27.59 -15.07 -33.39
CA LYS A 21 27.78 -15.18 -34.84
C LYS A 21 29.15 -14.62 -35.24
N SER A 22 29.85 -15.35 -36.10
CA SER A 22 31.13 -14.96 -36.68
C SER A 22 31.00 -14.72 -38.18
N THR A 23 32.00 -14.03 -38.73
CA THR A 23 32.12 -13.78 -40.17
C THR A 23 32.90 -14.90 -40.83
N GLN A 24 32.71 -15.10 -42.14
CA GLN A 24 33.48 -16.08 -42.90
C GLN A 24 34.98 -15.79 -42.78
N ILE A 25 35.39 -14.53 -42.91
CA ILE A 25 36.81 -14.13 -42.83
C ILE A 25 37.43 -14.47 -41.47
N MET A 26 36.68 -14.33 -40.37
CA MET A 26 37.17 -14.73 -39.04
C MET A 26 37.34 -16.23 -38.96
N VAL A 27 36.38 -17.01 -39.45
CA VAL A 27 36.48 -18.48 -39.46
C VAL A 27 37.65 -18.98 -40.31
N GLU A 28 37.87 -18.38 -41.49
CA GLU A 28 39.02 -18.69 -42.37
C GLU A 28 40.34 -18.34 -41.70
N THR A 29 40.42 -17.18 -41.04
CA THR A 29 41.64 -16.75 -40.32
C THR A 29 42.02 -17.74 -39.20
N HIS A 30 41.03 -18.42 -38.62
CA HIS A 30 41.25 -19.47 -37.60
C HIS A 30 41.50 -20.86 -38.20
N GLY A 31 41.61 -20.98 -39.52
CA GLY A 31 41.91 -22.22 -40.23
C GLY A 31 40.82 -23.29 -40.17
N LEU A 32 39.61 -22.93 -39.74
CA LEU A 32 38.52 -23.89 -39.51
C LEU A 32 37.95 -24.46 -40.82
N LEU A 33 38.17 -23.77 -41.95
CA LEU A 33 37.77 -24.23 -43.29
C LEU A 33 38.91 -24.90 -44.05
N ASP A 34 40.15 -24.89 -43.55
CA ASP A 34 41.34 -25.30 -44.33
C ASP A 34 41.27 -26.76 -44.77
N ALA A 35 40.92 -27.66 -43.84
CA ALA A 35 40.77 -29.09 -44.15
C ALA A 35 39.67 -29.33 -45.18
N LEU A 36 38.51 -28.68 -45.01
CA LEU A 36 37.38 -28.77 -45.94
C LEU A 36 37.71 -28.18 -47.31
N MET A 37 38.48 -27.09 -47.38
CA MET A 37 38.89 -26.47 -48.65
C MET A 37 39.83 -27.38 -49.45
N VAL A 38 40.61 -28.24 -48.79
CA VAL A 38 41.49 -29.22 -49.46
C VAL A 38 40.70 -30.45 -49.89
N ASP A 39 39.86 -30.99 -49.01
CA ASP A 39 39.19 -32.28 -49.22
C ASP A 39 37.90 -32.15 -50.06
N ASP A 40 37.09 -31.11 -49.83
CA ASP A 40 35.83 -30.86 -50.54
C ASP A 40 35.50 -29.34 -50.61
N PRO A 41 36.02 -28.63 -51.62
CA PRO A 41 35.77 -27.20 -51.81
C PRO A 41 34.29 -26.84 -51.94
N ALA A 42 33.45 -27.75 -52.46
CA ALA A 42 32.02 -27.51 -52.61
C ALA A 42 31.31 -27.52 -51.24
N ALA A 43 31.69 -28.44 -50.35
CA ALA A 43 31.22 -28.44 -48.97
C ALA A 43 31.71 -27.21 -48.18
N ALA A 44 32.95 -26.78 -48.40
CA ALA A 44 33.48 -25.56 -47.78
C ALA A 44 32.70 -24.30 -48.22
N TYR A 45 32.37 -24.20 -49.51
CA TYR A 45 31.52 -23.13 -50.03
C TYR A 45 30.11 -23.19 -49.43
N ALA A 46 29.48 -24.37 -49.39
CA ALA A 46 28.15 -24.55 -48.80
C ALA A 46 28.13 -24.18 -47.31
N LEU A 47 29.19 -24.50 -46.56
CA LEU A 47 29.33 -24.12 -45.16
C LEU A 47 29.48 -22.61 -44.99
N SER A 48 30.24 -21.96 -45.88
CA SER A 48 30.44 -20.50 -45.86
C SER A 48 29.13 -19.74 -46.06
N LEU A 49 28.18 -20.28 -46.83
CA LEU A 49 26.84 -19.69 -47.00
C LEU A 49 26.06 -19.57 -45.67
N ARG A 50 26.42 -20.33 -44.63
CA ARG A 50 25.85 -20.18 -43.28
C ARG A 50 26.14 -18.79 -42.70
N GLU A 51 27.12 -18.03 -43.18
CA GLU A 51 27.33 -16.65 -42.70
C GLU A 51 26.06 -15.79 -42.79
N GLN A 52 25.17 -16.02 -43.76
CA GLN A 52 23.90 -15.30 -43.88
C GLN A 52 22.74 -15.91 -43.08
N GLY A 53 22.97 -17.04 -42.41
CA GLY A 53 21.97 -17.76 -41.62
C GLY A 53 21.44 -16.95 -40.45
N THR A 54 20.16 -17.16 -40.14
CA THR A 54 19.46 -16.56 -39.01
C THR A 54 18.49 -17.57 -38.41
N PHE A 55 18.09 -17.38 -37.15
CA PHE A 55 17.06 -18.22 -36.50
C PHE A 55 15.65 -18.04 -37.12
N LEU A 56 15.48 -17.08 -38.03
CA LEU A 56 14.24 -16.87 -38.79
C LEU A 56 14.17 -17.72 -40.07
N ASP A 57 15.21 -18.50 -40.38
CA ASP A 57 15.29 -19.24 -41.64
C ASP A 57 14.39 -20.50 -41.62
N TYR A 58 13.12 -20.31 -42.00
CA TYR A 58 12.12 -21.36 -42.04
C TYR A 58 12.44 -22.49 -43.03
N GLN A 59 13.29 -22.24 -44.03
CA GLN A 59 13.69 -23.29 -44.98
C GLN A 59 14.65 -24.29 -44.33
N LEU A 60 15.42 -23.85 -43.33
CA LEU A 60 16.32 -24.71 -42.56
C LEU A 60 15.61 -25.50 -41.47
N PHE A 61 14.67 -24.85 -40.76
CA PHE A 61 14.04 -25.43 -39.57
C PHE A 61 12.68 -26.08 -39.85
N GLY A 62 11.98 -25.72 -40.93
CA GLY A 62 10.69 -26.30 -41.28
C GLY A 62 9.68 -26.25 -40.13
N ASP A 63 9.18 -27.42 -39.73
CA ASP A 63 8.18 -27.58 -38.66
C ASP A 63 8.77 -27.42 -37.23
N GLU A 64 10.09 -27.25 -37.08
CA GLU A 64 10.75 -27.04 -35.78
C GLU A 64 10.62 -25.59 -35.26
N ILE A 65 9.99 -24.70 -36.04
CA ILE A 65 9.70 -23.32 -35.66
C ILE A 65 8.21 -22.99 -35.75
N ALA A 66 7.75 -22.18 -34.81
CA ALA A 66 6.41 -21.60 -34.78
C ALA A 66 6.51 -20.08 -34.67
N VAL A 67 5.48 -19.36 -35.12
CA VAL A 67 5.37 -17.91 -34.94
C VAL A 67 4.28 -17.61 -33.93
N GLU A 68 4.65 -16.94 -32.84
CA GLU A 68 3.68 -16.40 -31.87
C GLU A 68 3.48 -14.90 -32.18
N ALA A 69 2.23 -14.46 -32.27
CA ALA A 69 1.87 -13.07 -32.56
C ALA A 69 0.53 -12.67 -31.93
N PRO A 70 0.32 -11.39 -31.54
CA PRO A 70 -0.95 -10.90 -31.02
C PRO A 70 -2.12 -11.12 -32.00
N PRO A 71 -3.38 -11.12 -31.51
CA PRO A 71 -4.53 -11.34 -32.38
C PRO A 71 -4.62 -10.25 -33.46
N GLY A 72 -4.75 -10.67 -34.72
CA GLY A 72 -4.80 -9.76 -35.87
C GLY A 72 -3.45 -9.33 -36.44
N VAL A 73 -2.33 -9.78 -35.86
CA VAL A 73 -0.99 -9.60 -36.41
C VAL A 73 -0.65 -10.78 -37.33
N SER A 74 0.02 -10.50 -38.46
CA SER A 74 0.47 -11.54 -39.40
C SER A 74 1.49 -12.48 -38.74
N THR A 75 1.26 -13.79 -38.89
CA THR A 75 2.20 -14.84 -38.50
C THR A 75 3.07 -15.33 -39.66
N ALA A 76 2.95 -14.71 -40.83
CA ALA A 76 3.75 -15.06 -41.99
C ALA A 76 5.23 -14.71 -41.78
N PHE A 77 6.12 -15.58 -42.25
CA PHE A 77 7.54 -15.28 -42.33
C PHE A 77 7.81 -14.14 -43.33
N PRO A 78 8.87 -13.34 -43.12
CA PRO A 78 9.21 -12.27 -44.03
C PRO A 78 9.58 -12.81 -45.42
N ALA A 79 9.14 -12.12 -46.48
CA ALA A 79 9.39 -12.55 -47.85
C ALA A 79 10.87 -12.46 -48.25
N ASN A 80 11.59 -11.46 -47.72
CA ASN A 80 13.03 -11.33 -47.92
C ASN A 80 13.78 -11.64 -46.63
N ARG A 81 14.95 -12.29 -46.79
CA ARG A 81 15.86 -12.54 -45.68
C ARG A 81 16.37 -11.22 -45.11
N GLY A 82 16.27 -11.06 -43.79
CA GLY A 82 16.70 -9.86 -43.07
C GLY A 82 15.58 -8.86 -42.78
N ASP A 83 14.41 -9.02 -43.40
CA ASP A 83 13.23 -8.25 -43.04
C ASP A 83 12.75 -8.64 -41.62
N PRO A 84 12.28 -7.67 -40.81
CA PRO A 84 11.78 -7.96 -39.48
C PRO A 84 10.43 -8.69 -39.54
N MET A 85 10.13 -9.45 -38.48
CA MET A 85 8.77 -9.94 -38.25
C MET A 85 7.79 -8.77 -38.07
N ALA A 86 6.50 -9.02 -38.27
CA ALA A 86 5.47 -8.04 -37.96
C ALA A 86 5.59 -7.58 -36.49
N PRO A 87 5.32 -6.30 -36.16
CA PRO A 87 5.46 -5.81 -34.79
C PRO A 87 4.69 -6.67 -33.78
N GLY A 88 5.40 -7.20 -32.78
CA GLY A 88 4.86 -8.10 -31.76
C GLY A 88 4.88 -9.59 -32.12
N ALA A 89 5.16 -9.96 -33.37
CA ALA A 89 5.37 -11.35 -33.77
C ALA A 89 6.82 -11.79 -33.53
N TYR A 90 7.01 -13.00 -33.01
CA TYR A 90 8.33 -13.59 -32.80
C TYR A 90 8.33 -15.09 -33.11
N VAL A 91 9.51 -15.60 -33.48
CA VAL A 91 9.73 -17.01 -33.78
C VAL A 91 10.09 -17.76 -32.51
N VAL A 92 9.47 -18.92 -32.32
CA VAL A 92 9.70 -19.86 -31.23
C VAL A 92 10.25 -21.16 -31.84
N HIS A 93 11.40 -21.60 -31.35
CA HIS A 93 11.90 -22.94 -31.68
C HIS A 93 11.33 -23.96 -30.69
N THR A 94 10.77 -25.05 -31.21
CA THR A 94 10.08 -26.07 -30.40
C THR A 94 10.99 -27.23 -29.97
N GLY A 95 12.14 -27.39 -30.64
CA GLY A 95 13.11 -28.44 -30.34
C GLY A 95 13.89 -28.21 -29.04
N ASP A 96 14.25 -29.29 -28.35
CA ASP A 96 15.07 -29.22 -27.11
C ASP A 96 16.47 -28.63 -27.35
N LYS A 97 16.99 -28.79 -28.57
CA LYS A 97 18.22 -28.18 -29.04
C LYS A 97 17.98 -27.59 -30.42
N VAL A 98 18.51 -26.39 -30.64
CA VAL A 98 18.44 -25.69 -31.92
C VAL A 98 19.82 -25.71 -32.55
N ARG A 99 19.87 -26.15 -33.82
CA ARG A 99 21.09 -26.07 -34.63
C ARG A 99 21.41 -24.62 -34.91
N VAL A 100 22.68 -24.24 -34.83
CA VAL A 100 23.09 -22.88 -35.14
C VAL A 100 23.05 -22.69 -36.67
N PRO A 101 22.23 -21.78 -37.21
CA PRO A 101 22.06 -21.61 -38.65
C PRO A 101 23.23 -20.84 -39.29
N TYR A 102 24.10 -20.25 -38.46
CA TYR A 102 25.21 -19.42 -38.87
C TYR A 102 26.57 -19.98 -38.47
N LEU A 103 27.64 -19.35 -38.96
CA LEU A 103 29.00 -19.63 -38.52
C LEU A 103 29.19 -19.17 -37.07
N ALA A 104 29.33 -20.12 -36.14
CA ALA A 104 29.58 -19.83 -34.73
C ALA A 104 30.99 -19.27 -34.52
N ASP A 105 31.13 -18.32 -33.60
CA ASP A 105 32.41 -17.80 -33.12
C ASP A 105 33.27 -18.93 -32.52
N PRO A 106 34.49 -19.17 -33.03
CA PRO A 106 35.38 -20.21 -32.54
C PRO A 106 35.72 -20.08 -31.05
N PHE A 107 35.82 -18.84 -30.55
CA PHE A 107 36.14 -18.56 -29.16
C PHE A 107 34.93 -18.67 -28.23
N ALA A 108 33.70 -18.52 -28.74
CA ALA A 108 32.49 -18.63 -27.94
C ALA A 108 32.11 -20.10 -27.66
N ALA A 109 32.97 -20.81 -26.92
CA ALA A 109 32.83 -22.24 -26.66
C ALA A 109 31.70 -22.59 -25.68
N GLY A 110 31.24 -21.62 -24.89
CA GLY A 110 30.18 -21.81 -23.92
C GLY A 110 29.60 -20.51 -23.39
N ILE A 111 28.79 -20.63 -22.34
CA ILE A 111 28.23 -19.51 -21.59
C ILE A 111 28.75 -19.53 -20.15
N ALA A 112 28.93 -18.34 -19.60
CA ALA A 112 29.16 -18.12 -18.19
C ALA A 112 28.02 -17.25 -17.65
N LEU A 113 27.39 -17.70 -16.56
CA LEU A 113 26.40 -16.97 -15.78
C LEU A 113 27.03 -16.60 -14.44
N ARG A 114 26.92 -15.34 -14.04
CA ARG A 114 27.45 -14.83 -12.76
C ARG A 114 26.46 -13.88 -12.13
N GLY A 115 26.24 -13.97 -10.83
CA GLY A 115 25.35 -13.05 -10.11
C GLY A 115 24.96 -13.56 -8.73
N PRO A 116 23.86 -13.07 -8.16
CA PRO A 116 23.41 -13.45 -6.81
C PRO A 116 23.05 -14.94 -6.67
N LEU A 117 22.83 -15.67 -7.78
CA LEU A 117 22.56 -17.11 -7.78
C LEU A 117 23.82 -17.98 -7.85
N GLY A 118 25.01 -17.36 -7.80
CA GLY A 118 26.30 -18.03 -7.94
C GLY A 118 26.90 -17.89 -9.35
N GLU A 119 27.93 -18.70 -9.59
CA GLU A 119 28.65 -18.75 -10.87
C GLU A 119 28.47 -20.11 -11.54
N LEU A 120 28.18 -20.10 -12.84
CA LEU A 120 28.03 -21.31 -13.65
C LEU A 120 28.71 -21.09 -15.00
N THR A 121 29.58 -22.03 -15.38
CA THR A 121 30.12 -22.12 -16.73
C THR A 121 29.63 -23.40 -17.39
N ARG A 122 29.10 -23.28 -18.62
CA ARG A 122 28.63 -24.43 -19.39
C ARG A 122 29.01 -24.31 -20.86
N MET A 123 29.70 -25.32 -21.38
CA MET A 123 30.09 -25.40 -22.78
C MET A 123 28.90 -25.76 -23.67
N PHE A 124 28.89 -25.28 -24.91
CA PHE A 124 27.91 -25.70 -25.92
C PHE A 124 28.16 -27.16 -26.33
N ASP A 125 27.08 -27.84 -26.71
CA ASP A 125 27.15 -29.20 -27.24
C ASP A 125 27.55 -29.19 -28.72
N GLY A 126 28.17 -30.27 -29.18
CA GLY A 126 28.62 -30.43 -30.56
C GLY A 126 30.01 -29.85 -30.83
N THR A 127 30.50 -30.09 -32.03
CA THR A 127 31.79 -29.60 -32.52
C THR A 127 31.55 -28.64 -33.66
N TRP A 128 32.37 -27.59 -33.76
CA TRP A 128 32.31 -26.69 -34.90
C TRP A 128 32.42 -27.50 -36.21
N PRO A 129 31.58 -27.25 -37.22
CA PRO A 129 30.61 -26.15 -37.35
C PRO A 129 29.20 -26.42 -36.78
N ASP A 130 28.91 -27.63 -36.33
CA ASP A 130 27.57 -28.07 -35.91
C ASP A 130 27.37 -27.97 -34.39
N VAL A 131 27.70 -26.79 -33.85
CA VAL A 131 27.44 -26.42 -32.45
C VAL A 131 25.93 -26.28 -32.23
N GLN A 132 25.46 -26.69 -31.05
CA GLN A 132 24.05 -26.64 -30.65
C GLN A 132 23.81 -25.60 -29.55
N SER A 133 22.61 -25.02 -29.54
CA SER A 133 22.18 -24.11 -28.48
C SER A 133 22.06 -24.80 -27.11
N LEU A 134 22.21 -24.03 -26.03
CA LEU A 134 21.80 -24.43 -24.69
C LEU A 134 20.41 -23.87 -24.37
N ARG A 135 19.60 -24.63 -23.62
CA ARG A 135 18.28 -24.18 -23.17
C ARG A 135 18.37 -23.63 -21.75
N LEU A 136 17.97 -22.38 -21.57
CA LEU A 136 17.70 -21.74 -20.29
C LEU A 136 16.21 -21.87 -20.00
N ARG A 137 15.86 -22.51 -18.89
CA ARG A 137 14.49 -22.67 -18.43
C ARG A 137 14.27 -21.87 -17.16
N LEU A 138 13.41 -20.87 -17.23
CA LEU A 138 12.92 -20.16 -16.05
C LEU A 138 11.68 -20.91 -15.55
N ARG A 139 11.70 -21.40 -14.31
CA ARG A 139 10.57 -22.14 -13.71
C ARG A 139 10.02 -21.41 -12.49
N ARG A 140 8.71 -21.47 -12.31
CA ARG A 140 8.06 -21.01 -11.09
C ARG A 140 8.44 -21.92 -9.92
N THR A 141 8.82 -21.34 -8.78
CA THR A 141 8.88 -22.04 -7.49
C THR A 141 7.68 -21.65 -6.63
N GLY A 142 7.29 -22.52 -5.70
CA GLY A 142 6.18 -22.24 -4.76
C GLY A 142 6.53 -21.20 -3.68
N GLY A 143 7.80 -20.79 -3.59
CA GLY A 143 8.37 -19.90 -2.56
C GLY A 143 9.86 -20.19 -2.36
N GLY A 144 10.48 -19.51 -1.40
CA GLY A 144 11.90 -19.69 -1.02
C GLY A 144 12.84 -18.71 -1.71
N GLU A 145 14.14 -19.00 -1.68
CA GLU A 145 15.15 -18.22 -2.40
C GLU A 145 15.23 -18.67 -3.87
N PRO A 146 15.60 -17.77 -4.79
CA PRO A 146 15.85 -18.14 -6.18
C PRO A 146 17.02 -19.12 -6.27
N GLN A 147 16.89 -20.13 -7.13
CA GLN A 147 17.85 -21.23 -7.22
C GLN A 147 18.28 -21.49 -8.66
N LEU A 148 19.59 -21.61 -8.86
CA LEU A 148 20.20 -22.06 -10.11
C LEU A 148 20.50 -23.56 -9.99
N THR A 149 19.87 -24.36 -10.85
CA THR A 149 20.05 -25.81 -10.91
C THR A 149 20.50 -26.24 -12.30
N VAL A 150 21.48 -27.14 -12.36
CA VAL A 150 22.04 -27.63 -13.61
C VAL A 150 21.84 -29.13 -13.66
N GLY A 151 21.06 -29.61 -14.63
CA GLY A 151 20.97 -31.05 -14.87
C GLY A 151 22.24 -31.58 -15.54
N ALA A 152 22.56 -32.85 -15.32
CA ALA A 152 23.71 -33.50 -15.95
C ALA A 152 23.55 -33.61 -17.48
N GLY A 153 24.66 -33.50 -18.21
CA GLY A 153 24.71 -33.74 -19.67
C GLY A 153 23.95 -32.69 -20.48
N ALA A 154 22.93 -33.12 -21.23
CA ALA A 154 22.15 -32.28 -22.17
C ALA A 154 20.92 -31.60 -21.54
N ALA A 155 20.72 -31.73 -20.22
CA ALA A 155 19.56 -31.16 -19.52
C ALA A 155 19.57 -29.61 -19.54
N PRO A 156 18.42 -28.92 -19.52
CA PRO A 156 18.40 -27.45 -19.49
C PRO A 156 19.10 -26.88 -18.24
N ILE A 157 19.58 -25.64 -18.34
CA ILE A 157 19.92 -24.85 -17.14
C ILE A 157 18.60 -24.33 -16.58
N GLU A 158 18.23 -24.80 -15.39
CA GLU A 158 16.95 -24.45 -14.77
C GLU A 158 17.16 -23.39 -13.68
N ILE A 159 16.43 -22.29 -13.79
CA ILE A 159 16.43 -21.20 -12.82
C ILE A 159 15.05 -21.14 -12.19
N GLY A 160 14.97 -21.49 -10.90
CA GLY A 160 13.76 -21.37 -10.12
C GLY A 160 13.63 -19.95 -9.56
N LEU A 161 12.56 -19.24 -9.92
CA LEU A 161 12.22 -17.95 -9.32
C LEU A 161 10.93 -18.03 -8.50
N PRO A 162 10.94 -17.53 -7.25
CA PRO A 162 9.73 -17.29 -6.50
C PRO A 162 8.84 -16.24 -7.19
N PRO A 163 7.53 -16.24 -6.90
CA PRO A 163 6.64 -15.23 -7.43
C PRO A 163 7.11 -13.82 -7.06
N ALA A 164 6.92 -12.85 -7.96
CA ALA A 164 7.28 -11.45 -7.77
C ALA A 164 8.78 -11.16 -7.59
N THR A 165 9.66 -12.12 -7.90
CA THR A 165 11.11 -11.94 -7.78
C THR A 165 11.72 -11.44 -9.09
N ILE A 166 12.60 -10.45 -9.00
CA ILE A 166 13.47 -9.95 -10.06
C ILE A 166 14.91 -10.31 -9.71
N VAL A 167 15.62 -10.97 -10.63
CA VAL A 167 17.04 -11.32 -10.47
C VAL A 167 17.82 -10.88 -11.69
N GLN A 168 18.92 -10.16 -11.47
CA GLN A 168 19.84 -9.78 -12.53
C GLN A 168 21.08 -10.67 -12.50
N LEU A 169 21.32 -11.37 -13.60
CA LEU A 169 22.53 -12.15 -13.85
C LEU A 169 23.37 -11.47 -14.92
N ARG A 170 24.67 -11.72 -14.91
CA ARG A 170 25.60 -11.40 -15.98
C ARG A 170 25.80 -12.64 -16.84
N ILE A 171 25.64 -12.48 -18.15
CA ILE A 171 25.91 -13.53 -19.13
C ILE A 171 27.07 -13.11 -20.03
N SER A 172 28.05 -13.99 -20.20
CA SER A 172 29.23 -13.81 -21.06
C SER A 172 29.61 -15.11 -21.75
N ALA A 173 30.50 -15.03 -22.74
CA ALA A 173 31.06 -16.21 -23.41
C ALA A 173 32.12 -16.86 -22.52
N ALA A 174 32.10 -18.20 -22.46
CA ALA A 174 33.16 -19.00 -21.86
C ALA A 174 34.16 -19.44 -22.93
N LEU A 175 35.44 -19.44 -22.57
CA LEU A 175 36.57 -19.79 -23.45
C LEU A 175 37.11 -21.17 -23.06
N ARG A 176 37.58 -21.97 -24.02
CA ARG A 176 38.38 -23.15 -23.67
C ARG A 176 39.79 -22.71 -23.25
N PRO A 177 40.47 -23.43 -22.35
CA PRO A 177 41.83 -23.10 -21.96
C PRO A 177 42.80 -23.00 -23.14
N ALA A 178 42.65 -23.86 -24.15
CA ALA A 178 43.47 -23.83 -25.36
C ALA A 178 43.21 -22.59 -26.24
N ASP A 179 41.98 -22.10 -26.24
CA ASP A 179 41.59 -20.92 -27.02
C ASP A 179 42.11 -19.65 -26.32
N LEU A 180 42.06 -19.59 -24.99
CA LEU A 180 42.59 -18.47 -24.20
C LEU A 180 44.06 -18.15 -24.54
N GLU A 181 44.89 -19.18 -24.70
CA GLU A 181 46.32 -19.03 -25.02
C GLU A 181 46.58 -18.43 -26.42
N GLN A 182 45.59 -18.43 -27.31
CA GLN A 182 45.67 -17.79 -28.62
C GLN A 182 45.37 -16.29 -28.58
N THR A 183 44.82 -15.78 -27.48
CA THR A 183 44.46 -14.37 -27.37
C THR A 183 45.67 -13.51 -26.99
N TRP A 184 45.90 -12.43 -27.75
CA TRP A 184 46.97 -11.48 -27.42
C TRP A 184 46.78 -10.83 -26.05
N VAL A 185 45.52 -10.53 -25.70
CA VAL A 185 45.16 -9.95 -24.39
C VAL A 185 45.60 -10.84 -23.24
N TRP A 186 45.47 -12.17 -23.37
CA TRP A 186 45.98 -13.09 -22.34
C TRP A 186 47.50 -13.08 -22.23
N SER A 187 48.22 -12.91 -23.35
CA SER A 187 49.67 -12.75 -23.33
C SER A 187 50.09 -11.49 -22.55
N LEU A 188 49.40 -10.37 -22.77
CA LEU A 188 49.63 -9.15 -21.99
C LEU A 188 49.31 -9.34 -20.50
N ILE A 189 48.25 -10.07 -20.16
CA ILE A 189 47.90 -10.37 -18.77
C ILE A 189 49.00 -11.22 -18.12
N LYS A 190 49.55 -12.21 -18.82
CA LYS A 190 50.66 -13.03 -18.33
C LYS A 190 51.92 -12.20 -18.03
N ASP A 191 52.20 -11.19 -18.87
CA ASP A 191 53.38 -10.33 -18.70
C ASP A 191 53.22 -9.31 -17.56
N LEU A 192 51.99 -8.89 -17.26
CA LEU A 192 51.70 -7.82 -16.30
C LEU A 192 51.25 -8.33 -14.92
N ALA A 193 50.63 -9.50 -14.83
CA ALA A 193 50.08 -10.02 -13.59
C ALA A 193 51.15 -10.73 -12.73
N PRO A 194 51.05 -10.67 -11.39
CA PRO A 194 51.89 -11.47 -10.51
C PRO A 194 51.73 -12.98 -10.77
N PRO A 195 52.82 -13.78 -10.77
CA PRO A 195 52.75 -15.21 -11.06
C PRO A 195 51.75 -15.99 -10.19
N GLU A 196 51.61 -15.61 -8.93
CA GLU A 196 50.67 -16.20 -7.97
C GLU A 196 49.18 -15.99 -8.33
N ALA A 197 48.86 -14.94 -9.10
CA ALA A 197 47.49 -14.62 -9.51
C ALA A 197 47.08 -15.26 -10.84
N LEU A 198 48.04 -15.82 -11.60
CA LEU A 198 47.78 -16.30 -12.97
C LEU A 198 46.79 -17.47 -13.03
N GLU A 199 46.82 -18.37 -12.06
CA GLU A 199 45.87 -19.50 -12.02
C GLU A 199 44.44 -19.03 -11.75
N GLU A 200 44.27 -18.09 -10.82
CA GLU A 200 42.97 -17.48 -10.53
C GLU A 200 42.46 -16.68 -11.74
N LEU A 201 43.32 -15.89 -12.38
CA LEU A 201 42.98 -15.13 -13.59
C LEU A 201 42.66 -16.05 -14.77
N ARG A 202 43.34 -17.19 -14.90
CA ARG A 202 43.06 -18.19 -15.94
C ARG A 202 41.68 -18.82 -15.71
N ALA A 203 41.35 -19.16 -14.47
CA ALA A 203 40.03 -19.65 -14.10
C ALA A 203 38.95 -18.58 -14.36
N LEU A 204 39.24 -17.31 -14.03
CA LEU A 204 38.34 -16.19 -14.28
C LEU A 204 38.10 -15.96 -15.77
N ALA A 205 39.15 -15.99 -16.59
CA ALA A 205 39.10 -15.79 -18.03
C ALA A 205 38.36 -16.93 -18.76
N THR A 206 38.70 -18.18 -18.46
CA THR A 206 38.02 -19.35 -19.05
C THR A 206 36.56 -19.44 -18.62
N GLY A 207 36.25 -19.07 -17.37
CA GLY A 207 34.89 -18.93 -16.83
C GLY A 207 34.18 -17.62 -17.21
N GLY A 208 34.61 -16.92 -18.27
CA GLY A 208 33.94 -15.75 -18.83
C GLY A 208 33.81 -14.53 -17.91
N GLY A 209 34.60 -14.45 -16.85
CA GLY A 209 34.54 -13.36 -15.85
C GLY A 209 35.41 -12.16 -16.18
N HIS A 210 36.33 -12.28 -17.14
CA HIS A 210 37.29 -11.24 -17.45
C HIS A 210 36.78 -10.32 -18.56
N TRP A 211 36.32 -9.12 -18.20
CA TRP A 211 35.67 -8.16 -19.11
C TRP A 211 36.47 -7.83 -20.38
N MET A 212 37.81 -7.76 -20.31
CA MET A 212 38.65 -7.47 -21.49
C MET A 212 38.69 -8.60 -22.52
N LEU A 213 38.32 -9.83 -22.12
CA LEU A 213 38.27 -10.99 -23.00
C LEU A 213 36.84 -11.23 -23.46
N THR A 214 35.90 -11.33 -22.52
CA THR A 214 34.49 -11.57 -22.82
C THR A 214 33.62 -10.58 -22.02
N PRO A 215 33.19 -9.46 -22.64
CA PRO A 215 32.32 -8.51 -21.97
C PRO A 215 30.96 -9.17 -21.67
N PHE A 216 30.43 -8.91 -20.48
CA PHE A 216 29.14 -9.46 -20.08
C PHE A 216 27.98 -8.58 -20.54
N ARG A 217 26.80 -9.20 -20.64
CA ARG A 217 25.51 -8.52 -20.75
C ARG A 217 24.66 -8.81 -19.52
N THR A 218 23.77 -7.90 -19.16
CA THR A 218 22.82 -8.13 -18.07
C THR A 218 21.64 -8.94 -18.61
N LEU A 219 21.35 -10.05 -17.96
CA LEU A 219 20.16 -10.87 -18.15
C LEU A 219 19.24 -10.65 -16.96
N GLU A 220 18.11 -9.97 -17.20
CA GLU A 220 17.08 -9.75 -16.18
C GLU A 220 16.04 -10.88 -16.25
N LEU A 221 15.86 -11.55 -15.12
CA LEU A 221 14.92 -12.64 -14.96
C LEU A 221 13.79 -12.15 -14.07
N VAL A 222 12.56 -12.18 -14.59
CA VAL A 222 11.38 -11.63 -13.92
C VAL A 222 10.32 -12.71 -13.79
N HIS A 223 9.88 -12.95 -12.56
CA HIS A 223 8.66 -13.69 -12.30
C HIS A 223 7.51 -12.72 -12.05
N ALA A 224 6.88 -12.28 -13.14
CA ALA A 224 5.76 -11.36 -13.10
C ALA A 224 4.51 -12.00 -12.46
N VAL A 225 3.88 -11.28 -11.53
CA VAL A 225 2.60 -11.67 -10.92
C VAL A 225 1.50 -10.70 -11.30
N GLN A 226 0.33 -11.23 -11.67
CA GLN A 226 -0.78 -10.42 -12.16
C GLN A 226 -1.38 -9.52 -11.07
N LYS A 227 -1.47 -10.05 -9.84
CA LYS A 227 -1.98 -9.32 -8.66
C LYS A 227 -0.94 -9.38 -7.54
N PRO A 228 -0.93 -8.38 -6.63
CA PRO A 228 -0.13 -8.47 -5.42
C PRO A 228 -0.36 -9.78 -4.65
N LEU A 229 0.73 -10.40 -4.21
CA LEU A 229 0.71 -11.69 -3.51
C LEU A 229 -0.02 -11.63 -2.18
N ARG A 230 0.07 -10.47 -1.52
CA ARG A 230 -0.61 -10.14 -0.28
C ARG A 230 -1.45 -8.88 -0.48
N ALA A 231 -2.65 -8.86 0.09
CA ALA A 231 -3.48 -7.66 0.09
C ALA A 231 -2.88 -6.65 1.08
N PRO A 232 -2.72 -5.36 0.70
CA PRO A 232 -2.17 -4.37 1.60
C PRO A 232 -3.16 -4.07 2.73
N LYS A 233 -2.69 -3.98 3.97
CA LYS A 233 -3.51 -3.68 5.15
C LYS A 233 -2.94 -2.49 5.90
N VAL A 234 -3.76 -1.47 6.13
CA VAL A 234 -3.36 -0.32 6.97
C VAL A 234 -3.46 -0.75 8.44
N GLU A 235 -2.32 -0.80 9.12
CA GLU A 235 -2.25 -1.15 10.55
C GLU A 235 -2.43 0.08 11.43
N SER A 236 -1.75 1.18 11.09
CA SER A 236 -1.84 2.43 11.83
C SER A 236 -1.50 3.64 10.96
N ALA A 237 -2.01 4.80 11.35
CA ALA A 237 -1.64 6.10 10.80
C ALA A 237 -1.85 7.17 11.87
N SER A 238 -0.97 8.16 11.91
CA SER A 238 -1.16 9.37 12.70
C SER A 238 -1.92 10.40 11.87
N LEU A 239 -2.93 11.03 12.45
CA LEU A 239 -3.75 12.04 11.78
C LEU A 239 -3.57 13.39 12.48
N ALA A 240 -3.17 14.40 11.72
CA ALA A 240 -3.00 15.76 12.20
C ALA A 240 -3.93 16.73 11.48
N ARG A 241 -4.48 17.68 12.23
CA ARG A 241 -5.26 18.80 11.69
C ARG A 241 -4.81 20.12 12.27
N VAL A 242 -5.08 21.19 11.53
CA VAL A 242 -4.86 22.56 11.97
C VAL A 242 -6.19 23.26 12.26
N ALA A 243 -6.15 24.24 13.13
CA ALA A 243 -7.29 25.09 13.47
C ALA A 243 -7.98 25.64 12.20
N ASP A 244 -9.31 25.50 12.15
CA ASP A 244 -10.16 25.94 11.03
C ASP A 244 -9.83 25.30 9.65
N GLY A 245 -8.91 24.33 9.60
CA GLY A 245 -8.56 23.61 8.39
C GLY A 245 -9.62 22.60 7.97
N THR A 246 -9.81 22.43 6.66
CA THR A 246 -10.74 21.48 6.01
C THR A 246 -10.08 20.19 5.53
N PHE A 247 -8.79 20.04 5.80
CA PHE A 247 -7.97 18.90 5.40
C PHE A 247 -7.41 18.17 6.61
N VAL A 248 -6.97 16.94 6.38
CA VAL A 248 -6.22 16.12 7.33
C VAL A 248 -4.88 15.72 6.70
N ASP A 249 -3.81 15.82 7.48
CA ASP A 249 -2.47 15.38 7.11
C ASP A 249 -2.20 14.03 7.80
N TYR A 250 -1.82 13.01 7.02
CA TYR A 250 -1.45 11.69 7.53
C TYR A 250 0.07 11.61 7.73
N SER A 251 0.53 11.04 8.85
CA SER A 251 1.94 10.71 9.11
C SER A 251 2.08 9.32 9.71
N ASP A 252 3.32 8.82 9.84
CA ASP A 252 3.66 7.54 10.50
C ASP A 252 2.78 6.36 10.04
N ILE A 253 2.65 6.20 8.72
CA ILE A 253 1.68 5.28 8.12
C ILE A 253 2.30 3.88 8.04
N HIS A 254 1.69 2.92 8.72
CA HIS A 254 2.13 1.53 8.70
C HIS A 254 1.17 0.71 7.83
N ILE A 255 1.64 0.30 6.66
CA ILE A 255 0.89 -0.57 5.74
C ILE A 255 1.64 -1.90 5.62
N ASP A 256 1.00 -2.98 6.03
CA ASP A 256 1.50 -4.34 5.82
C ASP A 256 1.19 -4.79 4.39
N LEU A 257 2.23 -5.02 3.59
CA LEU A 257 2.10 -5.41 2.17
C LEU A 257 3.32 -6.22 1.71
N ASP A 258 3.19 -6.91 0.59
CA ASP A 258 4.35 -7.53 -0.08
C ASP A 258 4.96 -6.54 -1.07
N ALA A 259 6.12 -5.97 -0.72
CA ALA A 259 6.77 -4.94 -1.52
C ALA A 259 7.15 -5.51 -2.90
N HIS A 260 7.72 -6.72 -2.96
CA HIS A 260 8.17 -7.34 -4.21
C HIS A 260 7.07 -7.45 -5.28
N SER A 261 5.80 -7.66 -4.90
CA SER A 261 4.67 -7.71 -5.86
C SER A 261 3.93 -6.40 -6.05
N THR A 262 3.92 -5.51 -5.05
CA THR A 262 3.12 -4.28 -5.06
C THR A 262 3.95 -3.10 -5.55
N GLY A 263 3.48 -2.37 -6.57
CA GLY A 263 4.17 -1.18 -7.08
C GLY A 263 3.54 0.13 -6.61
N ILE A 264 2.22 0.15 -6.46
CA ILE A 264 1.47 1.34 -6.04
C ILE A 264 0.41 0.90 -5.03
N VAL A 265 0.21 1.69 -3.98
CA VAL A 265 -0.90 1.55 -3.03
C VAL A 265 -1.76 2.80 -3.10
N ASP A 266 -3.04 2.61 -3.35
CA ASP A 266 -4.06 3.64 -3.27
C ASP A 266 -4.84 3.46 -1.97
N VAL A 267 -4.96 4.51 -1.16
CA VAL A 267 -5.69 4.46 0.12
C VAL A 267 -6.94 5.31 0.01
N THR A 268 -8.08 4.69 0.26
CA THR A 268 -9.39 5.36 0.32
C THR A 268 -9.90 5.36 1.76
N ALA A 269 -10.50 6.48 2.17
CA ALA A 269 -11.18 6.62 3.45
C ALA A 269 -12.68 6.41 3.25
N GLU A 270 -13.29 5.63 4.13
CA GLU A 270 -14.73 5.40 4.23
C GLU A 270 -15.21 5.90 5.59
N TRP A 271 -16.27 6.70 5.60
CA TRP A 271 -16.85 7.23 6.84
C TRP A 271 -18.35 7.51 6.69
N THR A 272 -18.99 7.82 7.80
CA THR A 272 -20.41 8.19 7.87
C THR A 272 -20.58 9.59 8.42
N ASP A 273 -21.44 10.37 7.78
CA ASP A 273 -21.82 11.71 8.25
C ASP A 273 -23.23 11.67 8.83
N GLU A 274 -23.38 12.02 10.10
CA GLU A 274 -24.66 12.39 10.68
C GLU A 274 -25.02 13.82 10.28
N VAL A 275 -26.07 13.98 9.46
CA VAL A 275 -26.49 15.29 8.94
C VAL A 275 -27.89 15.62 9.44
N ASP A 276 -28.00 16.72 10.19
CA ASP A 276 -29.26 17.34 10.58
C ASP A 276 -29.40 18.72 9.91
N THR A 277 -30.38 18.86 9.02
CA THR A 277 -30.66 20.13 8.30
C THR A 277 -31.82 20.92 8.90
N GLY A 278 -32.34 20.52 10.06
CA GLY A 278 -33.55 21.12 10.66
C GLY A 278 -34.87 20.61 10.06
N GLY A 279 -34.84 20.05 8.84
CA GLY A 279 -35.97 19.33 8.23
C GLY A 279 -35.82 17.81 8.36
N GLU A 280 -34.66 17.27 7.98
CA GLU A 280 -34.36 15.83 7.97
C GLU A 280 -33.09 15.52 8.77
N HIS A 281 -33.10 14.38 9.47
CA HIS A 281 -31.92 13.78 10.09
C HIS A 281 -31.62 12.46 9.39
N ARG A 282 -30.40 12.30 8.87
CA ARG A 282 -29.98 11.08 8.17
C ARG A 282 -28.49 10.84 8.31
N VAL A 283 -28.10 9.58 8.22
CA VAL A 283 -26.71 9.13 8.17
C VAL A 283 -26.33 8.85 6.72
N ILE A 284 -25.25 9.48 6.24
CA ILE A 284 -24.81 9.37 4.84
C ILE A 284 -23.44 8.71 4.82
N ALA A 285 -23.30 7.59 4.13
CA ALA A 285 -22.00 6.98 3.86
C ALA A 285 -21.25 7.81 2.82
N ARG A 286 -19.98 8.11 3.11
CA ARG A 286 -19.07 8.86 2.24
C ARG A 286 -17.80 8.07 2.02
N THR A 287 -17.22 8.27 0.85
CA THR A 287 -15.92 7.74 0.47
C THR A 287 -15.09 8.86 -0.14
N GLY A 288 -13.78 8.81 0.10
CA GLY A 288 -12.85 9.80 -0.42
C GLY A 288 -11.47 9.19 -0.62
N HIS A 289 -10.78 9.58 -1.68
CA HIS A 289 -9.38 9.22 -1.87
C HIS A 289 -8.54 9.95 -0.81
N ALA A 290 -7.78 9.20 -0.01
CA ALA A 290 -6.92 9.77 1.03
C ALA A 290 -5.57 10.16 0.43
N PHE A 291 -4.83 9.18 -0.07
CA PHE A 291 -3.53 9.39 -0.68
C PHE A 291 -3.08 8.16 -1.49
N GLN A 292 -2.12 8.37 -2.38
CA GLN A 292 -1.49 7.32 -3.17
C GLN A 292 0.01 7.29 -2.90
N VAL A 293 0.56 6.08 -2.85
CA VAL A 293 1.95 5.79 -2.53
C VAL A 293 2.57 4.88 -3.59
N ARG A 294 3.82 5.17 -3.97
CA ARG A 294 4.66 4.23 -4.73
C ARG A 294 5.52 3.41 -3.77
N VAL A 295 5.62 2.11 -4.02
CA VAL A 295 6.37 1.15 -3.21
C VAL A 295 7.63 0.76 -3.99
N ALA A 296 8.81 0.95 -3.40
CA ALA A 296 10.07 0.51 -3.97
C ALA A 296 10.19 -1.03 -3.89
N TYR A 297 11.13 -1.63 -4.63
CA TYR A 297 11.31 -3.09 -4.58
C TYR A 297 11.85 -3.55 -3.23
N ASP A 298 12.81 -2.82 -2.67
CA ASP A 298 13.48 -3.18 -1.41
C ASP A 298 12.83 -2.55 -0.16
N ASP A 299 11.61 -1.99 -0.29
CA ASP A 299 10.90 -1.42 0.85
C ASP A 299 10.55 -2.52 1.86
N VAL A 300 10.93 -2.32 3.12
CA VAL A 300 10.56 -3.23 4.21
C VAL A 300 9.14 -2.90 4.66
N ALA A 301 8.30 -3.92 4.82
CA ALA A 301 6.96 -3.78 5.39
C ALA A 301 7.05 -3.08 6.77
N GLY A 302 6.30 -1.99 6.95
CA GLY A 302 6.11 -1.36 8.26
C GLY A 302 6.87 -0.06 8.55
N VAL A 303 7.57 0.57 7.60
CA VAL A 303 8.03 1.96 7.77
C VAL A 303 7.83 2.72 6.45
N PHE A 304 6.67 3.37 6.29
CA PHE A 304 6.39 4.20 5.12
C PHE A 304 5.78 5.57 5.52
N PRO A 305 6.20 6.69 4.90
CA PRO A 305 7.28 6.80 3.94
C PRO A 305 8.66 6.63 4.59
N VAL A 306 9.60 6.00 3.88
CA VAL A 306 11.02 6.22 4.15
C VAL A 306 11.23 7.73 4.08
N ALA A 307 11.67 8.34 5.18
CA ALA A 307 11.98 9.76 5.19
C ALA A 307 12.92 10.04 4.00
N PRO A 308 12.63 11.04 3.15
CA PRO A 308 13.58 11.42 2.12
C PRO A 308 14.93 11.72 2.77
N ASP A 309 16.01 11.41 2.06
CA ASP A 309 17.37 11.80 2.42
C ASP A 309 17.36 13.24 2.97
N PRO A 310 17.89 13.52 4.18
CA PRO A 310 17.86 14.86 4.77
C PRO A 310 18.52 15.95 3.89
N CYS A 311 19.24 15.57 2.83
CA CYS A 311 19.76 16.48 1.80
C CYS A 311 18.80 16.77 0.62
N ALA A 312 17.65 16.10 0.54
CA ALA A 312 16.65 16.29 -0.51
C ALA A 312 15.52 17.20 -0.03
N GLU A 313 15.66 18.52 -0.25
CA GLU A 313 14.50 19.40 -0.28
C GLU A 313 13.75 19.22 -1.61
N PRO A 314 12.40 19.13 -1.63
CA PRO A 314 11.45 19.46 -0.56
C PRO A 314 10.82 18.23 0.13
N ALA A 315 10.10 18.53 1.22
CA ALA A 315 9.34 17.65 2.11
C ALA A 315 8.61 16.46 1.44
N PRO A 316 8.40 15.34 2.17
CA PRO A 316 7.71 14.16 1.65
C PRO A 316 6.37 14.53 0.99
N PRO A 317 5.88 13.74 0.01
CA PRO A 317 4.60 14.00 -0.63
C PRO A 317 3.56 14.16 0.47
N ARG A 318 2.94 15.34 0.54
CA ARG A 318 1.91 15.65 1.52
C ARG A 318 0.79 14.63 1.31
N THR A 319 0.74 13.61 2.15
CA THR A 319 -0.38 12.68 2.32
C THR A 319 -1.51 13.46 2.98
N ARG A 320 -2.03 14.43 2.22
CA ARG A 320 -3.08 15.34 2.63
C ARG A 320 -4.36 14.93 1.93
N GLN A 321 -5.40 14.71 2.71
CA GLN A 321 -6.75 14.51 2.20
C GLN A 321 -7.59 15.75 2.48
N GLU A 322 -8.26 16.25 1.44
CA GLU A 322 -9.32 17.25 1.60
C GLU A 322 -10.62 16.55 2.04
N ILE A 323 -11.09 16.88 3.24
CA ILE A 323 -12.39 16.40 3.76
C ILE A 323 -13.50 17.38 3.37
N GLY A 324 -13.17 18.68 3.28
CA GLY A 324 -14.10 19.73 2.86
C GLY A 324 -14.93 20.33 4.01
N ASP A 325 -14.69 19.92 5.25
CA ASP A 325 -15.32 20.50 6.43
C ASP A 325 -14.40 20.49 7.67
N THR A 326 -14.87 21.11 8.76
CA THR A 326 -14.18 21.23 10.05
C THR A 326 -14.68 20.25 11.10
N ARG A 327 -15.48 19.25 10.70
CA ARG A 327 -16.18 18.34 11.61
C ARG A 327 -15.30 17.16 12.00
N HIS A 328 -15.66 16.52 13.11
CA HIS A 328 -15.14 15.24 13.53
C HIS A 328 -15.76 14.13 12.67
N HIS A 329 -14.91 13.21 12.23
CA HIS A 329 -15.30 12.03 11.45
C HIS A 329 -14.61 10.80 11.98
N VAL A 330 -15.35 9.70 12.07
CA VAL A 330 -14.78 8.37 12.33
C VAL A 330 -14.52 7.70 10.99
N VAL A 331 -13.24 7.57 10.62
CA VAL A 331 -12.83 7.06 9.31
C VAL A 331 -12.24 5.66 9.41
N LYS A 332 -12.52 4.83 8.41
CA LYS A 332 -11.84 3.56 8.16
C LYS A 332 -11.08 3.67 6.84
N LEU A 333 -9.81 3.27 6.84
CA LEU A 333 -8.96 3.31 5.66
C LEU A 333 -8.98 1.95 4.97
N ARG A 334 -9.02 1.95 3.64
CA ARG A 334 -8.88 0.77 2.79
C ARG A 334 -7.73 0.98 1.84
N ALA A 335 -6.78 0.06 1.84
CA ALA A 335 -5.67 0.08 0.90
C ALA A 335 -5.95 -0.86 -0.29
N THR A 336 -5.66 -0.39 -1.50
CA THR A 336 -5.71 -1.17 -2.73
C THR A 336 -4.34 -1.16 -3.38
N GLY A 337 -3.72 -2.33 -3.48
CA GLY A 337 -2.40 -2.51 -4.07
C GLY A 337 -2.51 -2.83 -5.56
N THR A 338 -1.67 -2.22 -6.38
CA THR A 338 -1.55 -2.51 -7.81
C THR A 338 -0.24 -3.24 -8.07
N THR A 339 -0.26 -4.27 -8.93
CA THR A 339 0.97 -5.00 -9.31
C THR A 339 2.01 -4.08 -9.95
N ARG A 340 3.29 -4.30 -9.65
CA ARG A 340 4.39 -3.64 -10.37
C ARG A 340 4.62 -4.19 -11.78
N PHE A 341 4.14 -5.40 -12.05
CA PHE A 341 4.44 -6.13 -13.28
C PHE A 341 3.46 -5.85 -14.42
N ARG A 342 2.71 -4.75 -14.37
CA ARG A 342 1.69 -4.40 -15.38
C ARG A 342 2.22 -4.54 -16.81
N GLU A 343 3.44 -4.07 -17.07
CA GLU A 343 4.09 -4.09 -18.38
C GLU A 343 4.34 -5.48 -18.99
N TYR A 344 4.39 -6.54 -18.15
CA TYR A 344 4.58 -7.92 -18.59
C TYR A 344 3.29 -8.62 -19.00
N PHE A 345 2.14 -7.98 -18.77
CA PHE A 345 0.83 -8.54 -19.07
C PHE A 345 0.23 -7.93 -20.35
N PRO A 346 -0.57 -8.70 -21.10
CA PRO A 346 -1.23 -8.21 -22.30
C PRO A 346 -2.22 -7.07 -21.98
N ARG A 347 -2.42 -6.17 -22.95
CA ARG A 347 -3.16 -4.92 -22.76
C ARG A 347 -4.64 -5.14 -22.39
N GLU A 348 -5.21 -6.27 -22.77
CA GLU A 348 -6.58 -6.67 -22.43
C GLU A 348 -6.77 -6.73 -20.90
N LEU A 349 -5.75 -7.17 -20.16
CA LEU A 349 -5.78 -7.21 -18.70
C LEU A 349 -5.67 -5.81 -18.07
N TRP A 350 -5.18 -4.82 -18.82
CA TRP A 350 -5.03 -3.45 -18.31
C TRP A 350 -6.34 -2.66 -18.39
N LEU A 351 -7.29 -3.11 -19.22
CA LEU A 351 -8.57 -2.42 -19.41
C LEU A 351 -9.47 -2.51 -18.18
N ASP A 352 -9.27 -3.53 -17.35
CA ASP A 352 -9.98 -3.71 -16.08
C ASP A 352 -8.96 -3.68 -14.93
N GLU A 353 -9.02 -2.63 -14.12
CA GLU A 353 -8.13 -2.44 -12.97
C GLU A 353 -8.25 -3.58 -11.95
N GLN A 354 -9.39 -4.27 -11.87
CA GLN A 354 -9.58 -5.39 -10.95
C GLN A 354 -8.71 -6.60 -11.29
N ASN A 355 -8.19 -6.67 -12.53
CA ASN A 355 -7.27 -7.71 -12.94
C ASN A 355 -5.87 -7.50 -12.35
N LEU A 356 -5.49 -6.26 -12.04
CA LEU A 356 -4.13 -5.89 -11.62
C LEU A 356 -4.06 -5.47 -10.14
N THR A 357 -5.21 -5.29 -9.51
CA THR A 357 -5.32 -4.79 -8.14
C THR A 357 -5.72 -5.89 -7.16
N ARG A 358 -5.33 -5.67 -5.90
CA ARG A 358 -5.79 -6.43 -4.76
C ARG A 358 -6.15 -5.49 -3.61
N THR A 359 -7.39 -5.57 -3.19
CA THR A 359 -7.96 -4.72 -2.15
C THR A 359 -7.83 -5.37 -0.79
N GLY A 360 -7.39 -4.61 0.20
CA GLY A 360 -7.30 -5.01 1.60
C GLY A 360 -8.59 -4.88 2.39
N GLU A 361 -8.53 -5.36 3.62
CA GLU A 361 -9.55 -5.15 4.64
C GLU A 361 -9.54 -3.69 5.13
N LEU A 362 -10.64 -3.27 5.77
CA LEU A 362 -10.71 -1.97 6.42
C LEU A 362 -9.80 -1.94 7.65
N SER A 363 -9.19 -0.78 7.90
CA SER A 363 -8.42 -0.52 9.11
C SER A 363 -9.30 -0.47 10.35
N GLN A 364 -8.66 -0.33 11.52
CA GLN A 364 -9.34 0.12 12.73
C GLN A 364 -9.92 1.53 12.54
N GLU A 365 -10.89 1.89 13.38
CA GLU A 365 -11.50 3.21 13.40
C GLU A 365 -10.47 4.26 13.83
N MET A 366 -10.36 5.31 13.02
CA MET A 366 -9.47 6.44 13.28
C MET A 366 -10.30 7.70 13.40
N HIS A 367 -9.97 8.53 14.39
CA HIS A 367 -10.69 9.76 14.66
C HIS A 367 -10.01 10.93 13.94
N ILE A 368 -10.70 11.50 12.96
CA ILE A 368 -10.37 12.82 12.42
C ILE A 368 -10.98 13.85 13.35
N VAL A 369 -10.16 14.54 14.16
CA VAL A 369 -10.65 15.52 15.14
C VAL A 369 -11.36 16.71 14.49
N SER A 370 -12.34 17.31 15.18
CA SER A 370 -12.94 18.56 14.72
C SER A 370 -11.97 19.72 14.89
N THR A 371 -11.98 20.65 13.93
CA THR A 371 -11.07 21.80 13.94
C THR A 371 -11.74 23.07 14.44
N ARG A 372 -13.05 23.07 14.69
CA ARG A 372 -13.83 24.23 15.15
C ARG A 372 -14.61 23.88 16.41
N ALA A 373 -14.82 24.87 17.29
CA ALA A 373 -15.65 24.68 18.48
C ALA A 373 -17.13 24.47 18.12
N PRO A 374 -17.88 23.69 18.92
CA PRO A 374 -19.30 23.49 18.68
C PRO A 374 -20.12 24.78 18.82
N GLU A 375 -21.25 24.82 18.12
CA GLU A 375 -22.23 25.89 18.29
C GLU A 375 -22.92 25.77 19.66
N PRO A 376 -23.32 26.89 20.29
CA PRO A 376 -24.00 26.84 21.59
C PRO A 376 -25.32 26.05 21.52
N PRO A 377 -25.69 25.31 22.57
CA PRO A 377 -26.95 24.58 22.60
C PRO A 377 -28.12 25.57 22.62
N ARG A 378 -29.17 25.27 21.84
CA ARG A 378 -30.42 26.02 21.83
C ARG A 378 -31.47 25.20 22.55
N ILE A 379 -31.84 25.63 23.74
CA ILE A 379 -32.78 24.91 24.61
C ILE A 379 -34.19 25.30 24.20
N ALA A 380 -35.00 24.33 23.79
CA ALA A 380 -36.40 24.57 23.47
C ALA A 380 -37.23 24.67 24.76
N TYR A 381 -37.09 23.69 25.65
CA TYR A 381 -37.69 23.67 26.99
C TYR A 381 -37.13 22.48 27.80
N MET A 382 -37.34 22.49 29.11
CA MET A 382 -36.97 21.40 30.01
C MET A 382 -38.20 20.85 30.72
N LEU A 383 -38.28 19.54 30.87
CA LEU A 383 -39.36 18.85 31.57
C LEU A 383 -38.79 18.00 32.72
N PRO A 384 -39.31 18.12 33.95
CA PRO A 384 -39.00 17.18 35.01
C PRO A 384 -39.62 15.83 34.68
N THR A 385 -38.83 14.76 34.77
CA THR A 385 -39.31 13.40 34.66
C THR A 385 -39.53 12.84 36.06
N PHE A 386 -40.62 12.10 36.22
CA PHE A 386 -40.96 11.44 37.47
C PHE A 386 -41.71 10.15 37.17
N GLU A 387 -41.56 9.21 38.08
CA GLU A 387 -42.31 7.98 38.13
C GLU A 387 -43.15 7.97 39.42
N TRP A 388 -44.31 7.34 39.36
CA TRP A 388 -45.10 7.04 40.56
C TRP A 388 -44.87 5.59 40.95
N LYS A 389 -44.40 5.37 42.18
CA LYS A 389 -44.27 4.06 42.77
C LYS A 389 -45.30 3.88 43.88
N ASP A 390 -46.17 2.89 43.73
CA ASP A 390 -47.11 2.51 44.78
C ASP A 390 -46.35 1.87 45.94
N VAL A 391 -46.60 2.34 47.17
CA VAL A 391 -46.08 1.79 48.41
C VAL A 391 -47.27 1.38 49.26
N GLY A 392 -47.72 0.13 49.11
CA GLY A 392 -48.96 -0.34 49.76
C GLY A 392 -50.24 0.09 49.03
N GLU A 393 -51.40 -0.03 49.69
CA GLU A 393 -52.73 0.20 49.06
C GLU A 393 -53.17 1.69 49.03
N LEU A 394 -52.57 2.56 49.85
CA LEU A 394 -53.01 3.96 50.01
C LEU A 394 -51.90 5.01 49.85
N GLU A 395 -50.63 4.61 49.74
CA GLU A 395 -49.51 5.55 49.59
C GLU A 395 -48.89 5.44 48.19
N ARG A 396 -48.69 6.60 47.54
CA ARG A 396 -47.99 6.73 46.27
C ARG A 396 -46.78 7.62 46.47
N HIS A 397 -45.59 7.06 46.24
CA HIS A 397 -44.34 7.80 46.28
C HIS A 397 -43.99 8.28 44.88
N ARG A 398 -43.84 9.61 44.73
CA ARG A 398 -43.25 10.17 43.51
C ARG A 398 -41.74 9.96 43.59
N ILE A 399 -41.21 9.14 42.70
CA ILE A 399 -39.77 8.99 42.48
C ILE A 399 -39.40 9.95 41.35
N GLY A 400 -38.72 11.03 41.69
CA GLY A 400 -38.25 12.04 40.73
C GLY A 400 -36.73 12.00 40.59
N GLY A 401 -36.17 13.11 40.09
CA GLY A 401 -34.73 13.31 39.99
C GLY A 401 -34.23 13.40 38.55
N GLY A 402 -35.07 13.18 37.54
CA GLY A 402 -34.68 13.35 36.14
C GLY A 402 -35.13 14.68 35.54
N LEU A 403 -34.30 15.25 34.66
CA LEU A 403 -34.63 16.38 33.80
C LEU A 403 -34.43 15.95 32.35
N ARG A 404 -35.50 16.01 31.56
CA ARG A 404 -35.45 15.86 30.11
C ARG A 404 -35.35 17.23 29.46
N ILE A 405 -34.24 17.49 28.78
CA ILE A 405 -33.98 18.74 28.07
C ILE A 405 -34.26 18.52 26.60
N TYR A 406 -35.14 19.33 26.01
CA TYR A 406 -35.35 19.36 24.56
C TYR A 406 -34.53 20.48 23.92
N LEU A 407 -33.90 20.17 22.80
CA LEU A 407 -32.94 21.00 22.09
C LEU A 407 -33.44 21.26 20.66
N GLU A 408 -33.31 22.50 20.21
CA GLU A 408 -33.63 22.89 18.84
C GLU A 408 -32.64 22.28 17.84
N ARG A 409 -33.11 22.11 16.61
CA ARG A 409 -32.32 21.70 15.46
C ARG A 409 -31.63 22.92 14.81
N PRO A 410 -30.49 22.76 14.12
CA PRO A 410 -29.76 21.50 13.86
C PRO A 410 -28.80 21.08 14.99
N TRP A 411 -28.50 19.79 15.03
CA TRP A 411 -27.43 19.19 15.87
C TRP A 411 -26.22 18.73 15.04
N PHE A 412 -25.12 18.33 15.70
CA PHE A 412 -23.85 17.90 15.10
C PHE A 412 -23.09 18.98 14.34
N SER A 413 -22.95 20.16 14.96
CA SER A 413 -22.18 21.28 14.39
C SER A 413 -20.69 20.94 14.18
N THR A 414 -20.16 20.03 15.01
CA THR A 414 -18.79 19.53 15.01
C THR A 414 -18.68 18.07 14.59
N GLY A 415 -19.74 17.48 14.02
CA GLY A 415 -19.73 16.11 13.53
C GLY A 415 -20.22 15.08 14.55
N GLU A 416 -20.07 13.81 14.18
CA GLU A 416 -20.56 12.65 14.93
C GLU A 416 -20.02 12.63 16.37
N GLY A 417 -20.85 12.19 17.32
CA GLY A 417 -20.48 12.10 18.73
C GLY A 417 -20.58 13.41 19.52
N GLU A 418 -21.15 14.49 18.95
CA GLU A 418 -21.42 15.73 19.67
C GLU A 418 -22.43 15.50 20.81
N GLN A 419 -22.02 15.80 22.05
CA GLN A 419 -22.77 15.56 23.28
C GLN A 419 -23.25 16.86 23.92
N LEU A 420 -24.21 16.76 24.84
CA LEU A 420 -24.60 17.87 25.73
C LEU A 420 -23.82 17.74 27.05
N ALA A 421 -23.02 18.74 27.39
CA ALA A 421 -22.29 18.81 28.65
C ALA A 421 -23.01 19.68 29.69
N VAL A 422 -23.13 19.13 30.90
CA VAL A 422 -23.49 19.86 32.12
C VAL A 422 -22.19 20.30 32.80
N LEU A 423 -22.03 21.59 33.02
CA LEU A 423 -20.81 22.15 33.58
C LEU A 423 -20.93 22.28 35.09
N ILE A 424 -19.91 21.82 35.82
CA ILE A 424 -19.79 21.96 37.27
C ILE A 424 -18.45 22.60 37.65
N ALA A 425 -18.34 23.09 38.88
CA ALA A 425 -17.11 23.66 39.40
C ALA A 425 -15.99 22.60 39.47
N ALA A 426 -14.77 23.00 39.09
CA ALA A 426 -13.59 22.15 39.24
C ALA A 426 -13.25 21.99 40.75
N PRO A 427 -12.73 20.82 41.19
CA PRO A 427 -12.61 20.47 42.62
C PRO A 427 -11.81 21.43 43.53
N ASP A 428 -10.97 22.30 42.97
CA ASP A 428 -10.08 23.19 43.74
C ASP A 428 -10.13 24.66 43.29
N LEU A 429 -11.09 25.03 42.45
CA LEU A 429 -11.15 26.38 41.88
C LEU A 429 -12.01 27.31 42.74
N MET A 430 -11.41 28.36 43.28
CA MET A 430 -12.15 29.45 43.93
C MET A 430 -12.90 30.26 42.87
N MET A 431 -14.22 30.06 42.82
CA MET A 431 -15.08 30.75 41.85
C MET A 431 -15.53 32.11 42.37
N SER A 432 -15.45 33.13 41.52
CA SER A 432 -16.03 34.44 41.80
C SER A 432 -17.53 34.47 41.48
N ASP A 433 -18.27 35.46 42.00
CA ASP A 433 -19.69 35.61 41.68
C ASP A 433 -19.96 35.78 40.18
N ALA A 434 -19.01 36.35 39.44
CA ALA A 434 -19.08 36.52 37.99
C ALA A 434 -18.99 35.18 37.23
N ASP A 435 -18.46 34.14 37.87
CA ASP A 435 -18.25 32.81 37.28
C ASP A 435 -19.43 31.87 37.49
N ASN A 436 -20.37 32.24 38.36
CA ASN A 436 -21.60 31.50 38.61
C ASN A 436 -22.45 31.25 37.35
N LYS A 437 -22.22 32.00 36.26
CA LYS A 437 -22.90 31.80 34.97
C LYS A 437 -22.38 30.62 34.16
N TYR A 438 -21.19 30.11 34.48
CA TYR A 438 -20.52 29.03 33.75
C TYR A 438 -20.71 27.65 34.39
N ILE A 439 -21.32 27.59 35.58
CA ILE A 439 -21.51 26.35 36.35
C ILE A 439 -22.97 26.13 36.72
N SER A 440 -23.32 24.85 36.86
CA SER A 440 -24.63 24.41 37.27
C SER A 440 -24.80 24.59 38.77
N ARG A 441 -25.95 25.12 39.16
CA ARG A 441 -26.28 25.45 40.54
C ARG A 441 -27.62 24.87 40.91
N TRP A 442 -27.81 24.70 42.19
CA TRP A 442 -29.08 24.30 42.77
C TRP A 442 -29.37 25.10 44.03
N GLY A 443 -30.64 25.21 44.37
CA GLY A 443 -31.12 25.99 45.50
C GLY A 443 -32.30 25.32 46.17
N HIS A 444 -32.46 25.58 47.45
CA HIS A 444 -33.57 25.03 48.22
C HIS A 444 -34.91 25.64 47.78
N ASP A 445 -35.99 24.87 47.90
CA ASP A 445 -37.34 25.40 47.78
C ASP A 445 -37.59 26.42 48.91
N PRO A 446 -37.94 27.69 48.62
CA PRO A 446 -38.15 28.72 49.63
C PRO A 446 -39.33 28.44 50.58
N ILE A 447 -40.24 27.52 50.24
CA ILE A 447 -41.40 27.16 51.08
C ILE A 447 -41.00 26.20 52.20
N TRP A 448 -39.99 25.36 51.96
CA TRP A 448 -39.53 24.36 52.92
C TRP A 448 -38.31 24.89 53.68
N ARG A 449 -38.30 24.75 55.00
CA ARG A 449 -37.09 25.08 55.78
C ARG A 449 -36.13 23.90 55.72
N PRO A 450 -34.87 24.09 55.30
CA PRO A 450 -33.89 23.01 55.32
C PRO A 450 -33.68 22.54 56.76
N SER A 451 -33.58 21.23 56.97
CA SER A 451 -33.29 20.61 58.26
C SER A 451 -31.85 20.85 58.75
N SER A 452 -30.96 21.33 57.88
CA SER A 452 -29.59 21.78 58.21
C SER A 452 -29.17 22.99 57.35
N PRO A 453 -28.46 24.00 57.91
CA PRO A 453 -27.96 25.15 57.15
C PRO A 453 -27.02 24.78 55.99
N ASP A 454 -26.35 23.62 56.08
CA ASP A 454 -25.35 23.11 55.13
C ASP A 454 -25.92 22.13 54.09
N ALA A 455 -27.24 21.92 54.05
CA ALA A 455 -27.84 20.83 53.24
C ALA A 455 -27.77 21.05 51.71
N LEU A 456 -27.47 22.27 51.24
CA LEU A 456 -27.19 22.55 49.83
C LEU A 456 -25.98 23.47 49.72
N ALA A 457 -24.84 22.93 49.29
CA ALA A 457 -23.82 23.75 48.65
C ALA A 457 -24.49 24.48 47.47
N SER A 458 -24.29 25.79 47.28
CA SER A 458 -25.01 26.53 46.21
C SER A 458 -24.59 26.13 44.77
N GLN A 459 -23.82 25.06 44.62
CA GLN A 459 -23.23 24.53 43.41
C GLN A 459 -23.58 23.05 43.28
N LEU A 460 -23.89 22.62 42.06
CA LEU A 460 -24.03 21.21 41.73
C LEU A 460 -22.62 20.60 41.63
N THR A 461 -22.43 19.40 42.16
CA THR A 461 -21.15 18.66 42.09
C THR A 461 -21.37 17.32 41.38
N ALA A 462 -20.29 16.67 40.98
CA ALA A 462 -20.34 15.38 40.28
C ALA A 462 -21.07 14.29 41.10
N ALA A 463 -21.01 14.36 42.44
CA ALA A 463 -21.70 13.43 43.32
C ALA A 463 -23.23 13.47 43.19
N HIS A 464 -23.78 14.56 42.67
CA HIS A 464 -25.22 14.75 42.47
C HIS A 464 -25.68 14.40 41.05
N LEU A 465 -24.76 14.00 40.17
CA LEU A 465 -25.05 13.54 38.82
C LEU A 465 -24.73 12.05 38.76
N PHE A 466 -25.64 11.24 38.21
CA PHE A 466 -25.43 9.79 38.10
C PHE A 466 -24.25 9.38 37.19
N ARG A 467 -23.53 10.35 36.60
CA ARG A 467 -22.24 10.18 35.90
C ARG A 467 -21.17 11.03 36.60
N ALA A 468 -20.23 10.35 37.26
CA ALA A 468 -19.34 10.97 38.24
C ALA A 468 -18.05 11.59 37.66
N ASP A 469 -17.69 11.34 36.40
CA ASP A 469 -16.42 11.82 35.85
C ASP A 469 -16.60 12.47 34.47
N GLY A 470 -16.05 13.68 34.33
CA GLY A 470 -15.96 14.43 33.10
C GLY A 470 -14.58 15.10 33.00
N PRO A 471 -14.06 15.38 31.80
CA PRO A 471 -12.77 16.04 31.67
C PRO A 471 -12.85 17.49 32.18
N LEU A 472 -11.70 17.99 32.66
CA LEU A 472 -11.50 19.42 32.87
C LEU A 472 -11.33 20.09 31.51
N VAL A 473 -12.19 21.06 31.22
CA VAL A 473 -12.19 21.78 29.95
C VAL A 473 -12.11 23.28 30.22
N VAL A 474 -11.34 23.97 29.38
CA VAL A 474 -11.21 25.42 29.44
C VAL A 474 -12.47 26.08 28.88
N VAL A 475 -13.03 27.05 29.60
CA VAL A 475 -14.21 27.78 29.15
C VAL A 475 -13.84 28.69 27.96
N PRO A 476 -14.59 28.65 26.85
CA PRO A 476 -14.34 29.53 25.71
C PRO A 476 -14.37 31.00 26.09
N ASN A 477 -13.37 31.76 25.63
CA ASN A 477 -13.13 33.18 25.96
C ASN A 477 -12.78 33.46 27.44
N LYS A 478 -12.46 32.43 28.24
CA LYS A 478 -11.90 32.61 29.59
C LYS A 478 -10.83 31.53 29.87
N PRO A 479 -9.60 31.73 29.40
CA PRO A 479 -8.53 30.71 29.48
C PRO A 479 -8.16 30.32 30.92
N ASP A 480 -8.35 31.25 31.87
CA ASP A 480 -8.04 31.02 33.30
C ASP A 480 -9.13 30.24 34.05
N LEU A 481 -10.27 29.95 33.40
CA LEU A 481 -11.39 29.23 34.01
C LEU A 481 -11.50 27.83 33.41
N GLN A 482 -11.25 26.83 34.25
CA GLN A 482 -11.53 25.43 33.94
C GLN A 482 -12.78 24.98 34.68
N VAL A 483 -13.61 24.21 33.98
CA VAL A 483 -14.83 23.58 34.51
C VAL A 483 -14.80 22.10 34.19
N THR A 484 -15.47 21.30 35.00
CA THR A 484 -15.65 19.88 34.70
C THR A 484 -16.88 19.73 33.80
N ALA A 485 -16.69 19.14 32.61
CA ALA A 485 -17.74 18.94 31.63
C ALA A 485 -18.30 17.51 31.72
N ILE A 486 -19.50 17.33 32.28
CA ILE A 486 -20.14 16.01 32.37
C ILE A 486 -21.00 15.84 31.11
N ALA A 487 -20.54 14.96 30.21
CA ALA A 487 -21.12 14.82 28.88
C ALA A 487 -22.20 13.71 28.81
N PHE A 488 -23.32 14.05 28.18
CA PHE A 488 -24.48 13.20 27.99
C PHE A 488 -24.79 13.06 26.49
N HIS A 489 -25.17 11.84 26.08
CA HIS A 489 -25.61 11.60 24.70
C HIS A 489 -26.98 12.24 24.47
N VAL A 490 -27.15 12.80 23.28
CA VAL A 490 -28.45 13.31 22.81
C VAL A 490 -29.12 12.26 21.93
N TYR A 491 -30.44 12.21 21.98
CA TYR A 491 -31.26 11.29 21.20
C TYR A 491 -32.29 12.06 20.39
N PHE A 492 -32.62 11.56 19.20
CA PHE A 492 -33.62 12.19 18.35
C PHE A 492 -35.03 11.69 18.70
N SER A 493 -35.95 12.61 19.02
CA SER A 493 -37.37 12.29 19.17
C SER A 493 -38.09 12.49 17.83
N SER A 494 -38.45 11.40 17.17
CA SER A 494 -39.23 11.45 15.92
C SER A 494 -40.64 12.02 16.11
N GLU A 495 -41.25 11.81 17.28
CA GLU A 495 -42.58 12.35 17.62
C GLU A 495 -42.58 13.88 17.68
N ARG A 496 -41.53 14.47 18.27
CA ARG A 496 -41.44 15.93 18.49
C ARG A 496 -40.60 16.65 17.44
N GLY A 497 -39.83 15.91 16.64
CA GLY A 497 -38.88 16.49 15.69
C GLY A 497 -37.79 17.32 16.37
N LEU A 498 -37.41 16.96 17.60
CA LEU A 498 -36.41 17.65 18.42
C LEU A 498 -35.39 16.66 18.98
N TRP A 499 -34.21 17.16 19.31
CA TRP A 499 -33.22 16.41 20.07
C TRP A 499 -33.56 16.50 21.55
N PHE A 500 -33.28 15.45 22.32
CA PHE A 500 -33.44 15.49 23.76
C PHE A 500 -32.29 14.80 24.49
N CYS A 501 -32.07 15.23 25.72
CA CYS A 501 -31.10 14.66 26.63
C CYS A 501 -31.77 14.44 27.98
N ASP A 502 -31.57 13.26 28.56
CA ASP A 502 -32.02 12.94 29.91
C ASP A 502 -30.86 13.07 30.88
N ILE A 503 -31.07 13.86 31.94
CA ILE A 503 -30.10 14.07 33.01
C ILE A 503 -30.73 13.58 34.29
N GLU A 504 -30.10 12.60 34.92
CA GLU A 504 -30.48 12.09 36.23
C GLU A 504 -29.66 12.77 37.31
N LEU A 505 -30.35 13.35 38.28
CA LEU A 505 -29.85 14.05 39.44
C LEU A 505 -30.18 13.25 40.70
N ASP A 506 -29.21 13.14 41.59
CA ASP A 506 -29.42 12.68 42.96
C ASP A 506 -29.48 13.88 43.91
N PRO A 507 -30.68 14.29 44.37
CA PRO A 507 -30.83 15.38 45.31
C PRO A 507 -30.40 15.05 46.74
N GLY A 508 -30.02 13.80 47.03
CA GLY A 508 -29.70 13.35 48.38
C GLY A 508 -30.87 13.60 49.35
N ALA A 509 -30.61 14.36 50.42
CA ALA A 509 -31.64 14.71 51.41
C ALA A 509 -32.45 15.97 51.05
N ALA A 510 -32.14 16.65 49.94
CA ALA A 510 -32.84 17.88 49.54
C ALA A 510 -34.23 17.56 48.95
N TYR A 511 -35.26 18.23 49.45
CA TYR A 511 -36.62 18.08 48.95
C TYR A 511 -36.84 18.96 47.72
N PHE A 512 -36.83 18.35 46.52
CA PHE A 512 -37.11 19.00 45.22
C PHE A 512 -36.38 20.35 45.03
N PRO A 513 -35.04 20.35 44.96
CA PRO A 513 -34.28 21.58 44.79
C PRO A 513 -34.53 22.20 43.41
N PHE A 514 -34.56 23.54 43.35
CA PHE A 514 -34.52 24.26 42.09
C PHE A 514 -33.13 24.12 41.48
N VAL A 515 -33.06 23.66 40.24
CA VAL A 515 -31.80 23.50 39.51
C VAL A 515 -31.73 24.53 38.38
N ARG A 516 -30.55 25.14 38.24
CA ARG A 516 -30.20 25.99 37.11
C ARG A 516 -28.94 25.44 36.45
N LEU A 517 -29.11 24.79 35.32
CA LEU A 517 -28.02 24.12 34.61
C LEU A 517 -27.23 25.10 33.75
N ALA A 518 -25.91 24.97 33.77
CA ALA A 518 -25.02 25.57 32.78
C ALA A 518 -24.69 24.50 31.75
N LEU A 519 -25.17 24.71 30.52
CA LEU A 519 -25.13 23.74 29.44
C LEU A 519 -24.23 24.23 28.31
N ALA A 520 -23.49 23.31 27.72
CA ALA A 520 -22.70 23.54 26.53
C ALA A 520 -22.73 22.28 25.65
N ARG A 521 -22.65 22.43 24.34
CA ARG A 521 -22.27 21.31 23.46
C ARG A 521 -20.79 20.99 23.67
N TYR A 522 -20.47 19.70 23.66
CA TYR A 522 -19.15 19.15 23.90
C TYR A 522 -18.79 18.11 22.84
N GLN A 523 -17.57 18.19 22.33
CA GLN A 523 -17.00 17.22 21.39
C GLN A 523 -15.68 16.72 21.96
N GLN A 524 -15.65 15.44 22.33
CA GLN A 524 -14.46 14.80 22.90
C GLN A 524 -13.30 14.76 21.90
N HIS A 525 -13.60 14.59 20.61
CA HIS A 525 -12.61 14.52 19.54
C HIS A 525 -12.48 15.86 18.83
N SER A 526 -12.08 16.90 19.56
CA SER A 526 -11.76 18.23 19.03
C SER A 526 -10.29 18.56 19.23
N LEU A 527 -9.78 19.52 18.45
CA LEU A 527 -8.49 20.12 18.75
C LEU A 527 -8.48 20.74 20.17
N PRO A 528 -7.33 20.71 20.88
CA PRO A 528 -7.22 21.28 22.21
C PRO A 528 -7.72 22.72 22.31
N GLY A 529 -8.59 22.98 23.29
CA GLY A 529 -9.20 24.29 23.54
C GLY A 529 -10.41 24.61 22.63
N ARG A 530 -10.89 23.66 21.84
CA ARG A 530 -12.09 23.77 20.98
C ARG A 530 -13.14 22.69 21.26
N GLU A 531 -13.02 21.96 22.36
CA GLU A 531 -13.91 20.87 22.75
C GLU A 531 -15.27 21.38 23.21
N LEU A 532 -15.34 22.60 23.75
CA LEU A 532 -16.54 23.17 24.37
C LEU A 532 -17.09 24.36 23.57
N SER A 533 -18.41 24.38 23.40
CA SER A 533 -19.13 25.56 22.91
C SER A 533 -19.25 26.66 23.96
N ARG A 534 -19.77 27.83 23.55
CA ARG A 534 -20.16 28.88 24.49
C ARG A 534 -21.24 28.36 25.45
N VAL A 535 -21.02 28.59 26.75
CA VAL A 535 -21.94 28.20 27.82
C VAL A 535 -23.24 28.98 27.78
N ILE A 536 -24.36 28.27 27.91
CA ILE A 536 -25.72 28.80 28.01
C ILE A 536 -26.30 28.37 29.36
N GLN A 537 -26.91 29.32 30.08
CA GLN A 537 -27.68 28.97 31.28
C GLN A 537 -29.11 28.63 30.88
N ALA A 538 -29.57 27.47 31.34
CA ALA A 538 -30.97 27.10 31.24
C ALA A 538 -31.83 27.91 32.24
N ASP A 539 -33.13 27.92 32.00
CA ASP A 539 -34.11 28.41 32.97
C ASP A 539 -34.13 27.52 34.23
N PHE A 540 -34.77 28.00 35.29
CA PHE A 540 -34.92 27.20 36.50
C PHE A 540 -35.90 26.04 36.27
N ALA A 541 -35.54 24.84 36.73
CA ALA A 541 -36.41 23.67 36.77
C ALA A 541 -36.48 23.10 38.20
N GLN A 542 -37.60 22.44 38.53
CA GLN A 542 -37.85 21.81 39.83
C GLN A 542 -38.35 20.37 39.65
#